data_AF-A0A850Z115-F1
#
_entry.id   AF-A0A850Z115-F1
#
_cell.length_a   1.000
_cell.length_b   1.000
_cell.length_c   1.000
_cell.angle_alpha   90.00
_cell.angle_beta   90.00
_cell.angle_gamma   90.00
#
_symmetry.space_group_name_H-M   'P 1'
#
loop_
_entity.id
_entity.type
_entity.pdbx_description
1 polymer ?
#
loop_
_entity_poly.entity_id
_entity_poly.type
_entity_poly.pdbx_seq_one_letter_code
_entity_poly.pdbx_strand_id
1 'polypeptide(L)'
;MPSRYLSFRCSVPWLILLLQTLFLIRSFFGFPGAGGIYSPSSFYPEFQDVNHMVIFGFGFFLTVLRRYGLSSTGFNFLLIVLGVQCSVLVEDLLVFLRMQQNEIGMRSLAKAVMSMTAVVISTGAVLGKANPVQLIVMTLVELVIFCVSRCINRTFLQVPEHLTLMHVHLFGAYFGLAVTSRFPEAPPGLDKNRSTPKSDLFSMLGAVFVWVFWPSFNSILAGSKKEAVLNTYFALAVSAVAAFMLSALTSKDGKFRMTHIHSAVLAGGVTISYTAHSIQHPWIAMILGLLGSVITILGSHCLQRCFNPALKVQDTSGVHFTFGLPAVLGAVAAVVLCVVERGIDKQWNDLSSLGYLIFVDLGAFCQTISTALITGLITGLILNIKLLKAVHVSKYFDDQFYWEVSFKLISD
;
A
#
# COMPACT_ATOMS: atom_id res chain seq x y z
N MET A 1 -15.78 -14.77 -36.84
CA MET A 1 -15.69 -13.89 -35.65
C MET A 1 -14.54 -12.92 -35.84
N PRO A 2 -14.75 -11.60 -36.05
CA PRO A 2 -13.64 -10.70 -36.31
C PRO A 2 -12.96 -10.18 -35.02
N SER A 3 -11.67 -10.48 -34.88
CA SER A 3 -10.52 -9.71 -34.32
C SER A 3 -10.68 -8.61 -33.23
N ARG A 4 -11.62 -8.66 -32.29
CA ARG A 4 -11.66 -7.69 -31.16
C ARG A 4 -10.95 -8.15 -29.87
N TYR A 5 -9.87 -8.93 -29.96
CA TYR A 5 -8.96 -9.08 -28.80
C TYR A 5 -8.03 -7.86 -28.74
N LEU A 6 -8.03 -7.12 -27.61
CA LEU A 6 -7.05 -6.05 -27.42
C LEU A 6 -5.66 -6.70 -27.36
N SER A 7 -4.89 -6.56 -28.42
CA SER A 7 -3.51 -7.04 -28.43
C SER A 7 -2.62 -6.07 -27.65
N PHE A 8 -1.92 -6.61 -26.64
CA PHE A 8 -0.89 -5.90 -25.88
C PHE A 8 0.52 -6.09 -26.45
N ARG A 9 0.65 -6.85 -27.56
CA ARG A 9 1.90 -7.29 -28.18
C ARG A 9 2.87 -6.15 -28.54
N CYS A 10 2.35 -4.95 -28.81
CA CYS A 10 3.17 -3.78 -29.06
C CYS A 10 3.25 -2.85 -27.84
N SER A 11 2.11 -2.51 -27.23
CA SER A 11 2.08 -1.45 -26.20
C SER A 11 2.83 -1.81 -24.92
N VAL A 12 2.76 -3.06 -24.45
CA VAL A 12 3.42 -3.47 -23.20
C VAL A 12 4.93 -3.62 -23.38
N PRO A 13 5.44 -4.38 -24.37
CA PRO A 13 6.89 -4.54 -24.52
C PRO A 13 7.62 -3.24 -24.81
N TRP A 14 7.08 -2.37 -25.69
CA TRP A 14 7.72 -1.09 -25.99
C TRP A 14 7.74 -0.14 -24.80
N LEU A 15 6.67 -0.10 -23.99
CA LEU A 15 6.65 0.69 -22.76
C LEU A 15 7.70 0.19 -21.76
N ILE A 16 7.78 -1.13 -21.56
CA ILE A 16 8.76 -1.73 -20.65
C ILE A 16 10.19 -1.48 -21.16
N LEU A 17 10.46 -1.67 -22.45
CA LEU A 17 11.77 -1.42 -23.05
C LEU A 17 12.18 0.05 -22.94
N LEU A 18 11.25 0.99 -23.15
CA LEU A 18 11.50 2.41 -22.97
C LEU A 18 11.90 2.73 -21.53
N LEU A 19 11.11 2.24 -20.56
CA LEU A 19 11.41 2.44 -19.14
C LEU A 19 12.76 1.83 -18.76
N GLN A 20 13.03 0.59 -19.20
CA GLN A 20 14.29 -0.08 -18.91
C GLN A 20 15.48 0.64 -19.53
N THR A 21 15.32 1.20 -20.73
CA THR A 21 16.37 2.00 -21.38
C THR A 21 16.68 3.26 -20.57
N LEU A 22 15.66 3.98 -20.08
CA LEU A 22 15.84 5.14 -19.21
C LEU A 22 16.56 4.76 -17.90
N PHE A 23 16.20 3.60 -17.33
CA PHE A 23 16.80 3.09 -16.10
C PHE A 23 18.28 2.73 -16.31
N LEU A 24 18.62 2.08 -17.42
CA LEU A 24 20.00 1.74 -17.79
C LEU A 24 20.86 2.99 -18.04
N ILE A 25 20.32 3.97 -18.79
CA ILE A 25 21.00 5.25 -19.03
C ILE A 25 21.34 5.91 -17.69
N ARG A 26 20.37 6.03 -16.77
CA ARG A 26 20.61 6.67 -15.49
C ARG A 26 21.49 5.84 -14.54
N SER A 27 21.48 4.51 -14.64
CA SER A 27 22.44 3.67 -13.93
C SER A 27 23.88 3.93 -14.43
N PHE A 28 24.06 4.02 -15.75
CA PHE A 28 25.35 4.30 -16.37
C PHE A 28 25.92 5.67 -15.97
N PHE A 29 25.10 6.73 -15.96
CA PHE A 29 25.56 8.08 -15.61
C PHE A 29 25.62 8.37 -14.10
N GLY A 30 24.83 7.65 -13.29
CA GLY A 30 24.63 8.00 -11.88
C GLY A 30 25.42 7.17 -10.86
N PHE A 31 26.15 6.14 -11.29
CA PHE A 31 27.04 5.36 -10.42
C PHE A 31 28.51 5.58 -10.79
N PRO A 32 29.15 6.68 -10.34
CA PRO A 32 30.60 6.81 -10.45
C PRO A 32 31.26 5.82 -9.49
N GLY A 33 31.95 4.81 -10.01
CA GLY A 33 32.89 3.93 -9.29
C GLY A 33 32.33 3.17 -8.07
N ALA A 34 32.14 1.87 -8.23
CA ALA A 34 31.69 0.84 -7.28
C ALA A 34 32.24 0.83 -5.83
N GLY A 35 33.22 1.67 -5.45
CA GLY A 35 33.97 1.56 -4.19
C GLY A 35 33.16 1.74 -2.91
N GLY A 36 32.03 2.47 -2.94
CA GLY A 36 31.17 2.73 -1.76
C GLY A 36 29.90 1.88 -1.65
N ILE A 37 29.57 1.09 -2.68
CA ILE A 37 28.29 0.36 -2.78
C ILE A 37 28.34 -0.98 -2.01
N TYR A 38 29.54 -1.55 -1.84
CA TYR A 38 29.74 -2.91 -1.33
C TYR A 38 30.09 -2.98 0.17
N SER A 39 29.95 -1.90 0.93
CA SER A 39 30.18 -1.96 2.38
C SER A 39 29.11 -2.85 3.05
N PRO A 40 29.51 -3.83 3.89
CA PRO A 40 28.56 -4.65 4.63
C PRO A 40 27.73 -3.74 5.51
N SER A 41 26.42 -3.74 5.26
CA SER A 41 25.48 -2.91 5.99
C SER A 41 24.67 -3.78 6.92
N SER A 42 24.60 -3.38 8.19
CA SER A 42 23.72 -3.95 9.22
C SER A 42 22.22 -3.86 8.88
N PHE A 43 21.91 -3.30 7.72
CA PHE A 43 20.60 -3.01 7.18
C PHE A 43 20.08 -4.15 6.27
N TYR A 44 20.92 -5.14 5.92
CA TYR A 44 20.61 -6.15 4.89
C TYR A 44 19.47 -7.10 5.30
N PRO A 45 19.44 -7.64 6.54
CA PRO A 45 18.35 -8.52 6.95
C PRO A 45 16.99 -7.82 6.97
N GLU A 46 16.91 -6.60 7.52
CA GLU A 46 15.67 -5.82 7.54
C GLU A 46 15.21 -5.46 6.12
N PHE A 47 16.15 -5.11 5.24
CA PHE A 47 15.86 -4.89 3.83
C PHE A 47 15.30 -6.16 3.18
N GLN A 48 15.88 -7.34 3.44
CA GLN A 48 15.35 -8.60 2.94
C GLN A 48 13.92 -8.81 3.41
N ASP A 49 13.63 -8.63 4.70
CA ASP A 49 12.28 -8.78 5.25
C ASP A 49 11.27 -7.87 4.54
N VAL A 50 11.61 -6.59 4.39
CA VAL A 50 10.77 -5.60 3.69
C VAL A 50 10.57 -5.99 2.22
N ASN A 51 11.62 -6.47 1.56
CA ASN A 51 11.54 -6.92 0.18
C ASN A 51 10.65 -8.18 0.03
N HIS A 52 10.77 -9.15 0.95
CA HIS A 52 9.88 -10.33 0.98
C HIS A 52 8.43 -9.93 1.26
N MET A 53 8.19 -9.00 2.18
CA MET A 53 6.86 -8.45 2.47
C MET A 53 6.22 -7.83 1.24
N VAL A 54 6.95 -7.00 0.49
CA VAL A 54 6.40 -6.33 -0.70
C VAL A 54 6.21 -7.30 -1.86
N ILE A 55 7.20 -8.14 -2.17
CA ILE A 55 7.14 -9.08 -3.31
C ILE A 55 6.20 -10.26 -3.03
N PHE A 56 6.48 -11.04 -1.98
CA PHE A 56 5.71 -12.25 -1.68
C PHE A 56 4.46 -11.93 -0.89
N GLY A 57 4.59 -11.13 0.17
CA GLY A 57 3.47 -10.79 1.04
C GLY A 57 2.33 -10.13 0.27
N PHE A 58 2.56 -8.93 -0.26
CA PHE A 58 1.52 -8.23 -1.03
C PHE A 58 1.20 -8.89 -2.38
N GLY A 59 2.18 -9.55 -3.02
CA GLY A 59 1.96 -10.27 -4.28
C GLY A 59 0.90 -11.37 -4.14
N PHE A 60 0.98 -12.17 -3.07
CA PHE A 60 -0.03 -13.17 -2.76
C PHE A 60 -1.26 -12.58 -2.05
N PHE A 61 -1.13 -11.53 -1.23
CA PHE A 61 -2.24 -10.91 -0.51
C PHE A 61 -3.38 -10.47 -1.44
N LEU A 62 -3.07 -10.11 -2.68
CA LEU A 62 -4.04 -9.69 -3.69
C LEU A 62 -4.60 -10.85 -4.51
N THR A 63 -4.28 -12.11 -4.22
CA THR A 63 -4.82 -13.28 -4.96
C THR A 63 -6.20 -13.71 -4.44
N VAL A 64 -7.05 -12.77 -4.07
CA VAL A 64 -8.41 -13.02 -3.54
C VAL A 64 -9.39 -13.54 -4.62
N LEU A 65 -9.15 -13.21 -5.89
CA LEU A 65 -10.06 -13.46 -7.00
C LEU A 65 -9.84 -14.85 -7.63
N ARG A 66 -10.91 -15.64 -7.78
CA ARG A 66 -10.85 -17.01 -8.34
C ARG A 66 -10.18 -17.10 -9.73
N ARG A 67 -10.49 -16.16 -10.62
CA ARG A 67 -10.08 -16.20 -12.04
C ARG A 67 -9.03 -15.14 -12.41
N TYR A 68 -8.40 -14.53 -11.42
CA TYR A 68 -7.43 -13.45 -11.62
C TYR A 68 -6.13 -13.65 -10.83
N GLY A 69 -5.82 -14.90 -10.45
CA GLY A 69 -4.66 -15.22 -9.63
C GLY A 69 -3.32 -15.02 -10.35
N LEU A 70 -3.27 -15.34 -11.65
CA LEU A 70 -2.05 -15.16 -12.46
C LEU A 70 -1.76 -13.67 -12.67
N SER A 71 -2.77 -12.90 -13.05
CA SER A 71 -2.66 -11.46 -13.24
C SER A 71 -2.35 -10.75 -11.94
N SER A 72 -3.01 -11.13 -10.83
CA SER A 72 -2.72 -10.55 -9.52
C SER A 72 -1.24 -10.73 -9.14
N THR A 73 -0.73 -11.96 -9.15
CA THR A 73 0.66 -12.23 -8.76
C THR A 73 1.66 -11.70 -9.78
N GLY A 74 1.45 -11.99 -11.06
CA GLY A 74 2.38 -11.66 -12.14
C GLY A 74 2.46 -10.16 -12.43
N PHE A 75 1.32 -9.46 -12.45
CA PHE A 75 1.36 -8.01 -12.61
C PHE A 75 1.93 -7.33 -11.37
N ASN A 76 1.56 -7.74 -10.15
CA ASN A 76 2.18 -7.15 -8.95
C ASN A 76 3.70 -7.30 -8.97
N PHE A 77 4.23 -8.48 -9.31
CA PHE A 77 5.67 -8.66 -9.41
C PHE A 77 6.30 -7.70 -10.44
N LEU A 78 5.71 -7.58 -11.63
CA LEU A 78 6.15 -6.65 -12.67
C LEU A 78 6.12 -5.19 -12.19
N LEU A 79 5.03 -4.77 -11.55
CA LEU A 79 4.88 -3.40 -11.04
C LEU A 79 5.90 -3.10 -9.94
N ILE A 80 6.15 -4.05 -9.02
CA ILE A 80 7.14 -3.89 -7.95
C ILE A 80 8.53 -3.70 -8.53
N VAL A 81 9.00 -4.58 -9.42
CA VAL A 81 10.36 -4.48 -9.95
C VAL A 81 10.59 -3.24 -10.84
N LEU A 82 9.58 -2.83 -11.61
CA LEU A 82 9.65 -1.59 -12.40
C LEU A 82 9.54 -0.35 -11.50
N GLY A 83 8.64 -0.39 -10.53
CA GLY A 83 8.35 0.72 -9.64
C GLY A 83 9.48 0.99 -8.65
N VAL A 84 10.19 -0.03 -8.15
CA VAL A 84 11.41 0.18 -7.34
C VAL A 84 12.46 0.96 -8.13
N GLN A 85 12.72 0.58 -9.39
CA GLN A 85 13.65 1.31 -10.25
C GLN A 85 13.17 2.75 -10.47
N CYS A 86 11.89 2.94 -10.78
CA CYS A 86 11.30 4.27 -10.94
C CYS A 86 11.40 5.13 -9.66
N SER A 87 11.12 4.54 -8.49
CA SER A 87 11.15 5.25 -7.22
C SER A 87 12.55 5.75 -6.87
N VAL A 88 13.60 4.95 -7.13
CA VAL A 88 14.99 5.40 -6.97
C VAL A 88 15.26 6.59 -7.87
N LEU A 89 14.80 6.56 -9.13
CA LEU A 89 15.01 7.66 -10.06
C LEU A 89 14.28 8.94 -9.68
N VAL A 90 13.04 8.83 -9.22
CA VAL A 90 12.24 9.98 -8.78
C VAL A 90 12.88 10.63 -7.55
N GLU A 91 13.29 9.83 -6.57
CA GLU A 91 13.98 10.33 -5.37
C GLU A 91 15.29 11.02 -5.75
N ASP A 92 16.10 10.40 -6.60
CA ASP A 92 17.36 10.98 -7.07
C ASP A 92 17.14 12.31 -7.82
N LEU A 93 16.10 12.40 -8.65
CA LEU A 93 15.74 13.62 -9.36
C LEU A 93 15.31 14.73 -8.39
N LEU A 94 14.50 14.40 -7.39
CA LEU A 94 14.05 15.38 -6.38
C LEU A 94 15.21 15.88 -5.52
N VAL A 95 16.13 15.00 -5.15
CA VAL A 95 17.35 15.37 -4.40
C VAL A 95 18.24 16.27 -5.24
N PHE A 96 18.43 15.94 -6.53
CA PHE A 96 19.17 16.78 -7.48
C PHE A 96 18.54 18.16 -7.64
N LEU A 97 17.23 18.26 -7.85
CA LEU A 97 16.51 19.53 -7.98
C LEU A 97 16.60 20.39 -6.71
N ARG A 98 16.86 19.79 -5.55
CA ARG A 98 17.05 20.47 -4.26
C ARG A 98 18.52 20.73 -3.91
N MET A 99 19.45 20.42 -4.82
CA MET A 99 20.90 20.56 -4.61
C MET A 99 21.40 19.85 -3.35
N GLN A 100 20.79 18.70 -3.01
CA GLN A 100 21.17 17.87 -1.87
C GLN A 100 22.01 16.67 -2.35
N GLN A 101 22.79 16.06 -1.45
CA GLN A 101 23.57 14.86 -1.75
C GLN A 101 22.67 13.61 -1.78
N ASN A 102 22.83 12.77 -2.82
CA ASN A 102 22.07 11.53 -2.95
C ASN A 102 22.48 10.52 -1.87
N GLU A 103 21.48 9.91 -1.24
CA GLU A 103 21.70 8.68 -0.49
C GLU A 103 21.87 7.52 -1.48
N ILE A 104 23.05 6.92 -1.49
CA ILE A 104 23.36 5.76 -2.36
C ILE A 104 23.35 4.48 -1.51
N GLY A 105 22.96 3.37 -2.12
CA GLY A 105 23.05 2.04 -1.52
C GLY A 105 21.73 1.56 -0.92
N MET A 106 21.82 0.65 0.03
CA MET A 106 20.68 -0.18 0.42
C MET A 106 19.57 0.57 1.16
N ARG A 107 19.88 1.69 1.82
CA ARG A 107 18.87 2.55 2.45
C ARG A 107 17.95 3.20 1.40
N SER A 108 18.52 3.68 0.29
CA SER A 108 17.77 4.21 -0.84
C SER A 108 16.90 3.13 -1.49
N LEU A 109 17.46 1.93 -1.67
CA LEU A 109 16.71 0.78 -2.16
C LEU A 109 15.56 0.38 -1.23
N ALA A 110 15.77 0.37 0.09
CA ALA A 110 14.72 0.10 1.06
C ALA A 110 13.60 1.14 1.01
N LYS A 111 13.92 2.44 0.92
CA LYS A 111 12.92 3.50 0.73
C LYS A 111 12.09 3.31 -0.55
N ALA A 112 12.75 2.91 -1.63
CA ALA A 112 12.09 2.63 -2.91
C ALA A 112 11.14 1.42 -2.81
N VAL A 113 11.58 0.32 -2.18
CA VAL A 113 10.73 -0.85 -1.91
C VAL A 113 9.56 -0.49 -0.99
N MET A 114 9.79 0.27 0.07
CA MET A 114 8.72 0.73 0.95
C MET A 114 7.71 1.61 0.20
N SER A 115 8.16 2.52 -0.66
CA SER A 115 7.28 3.39 -1.47
C SER A 115 6.35 2.57 -2.39
N MET A 116 6.79 1.40 -2.87
CA MET A 116 5.93 0.50 -3.64
C MET A 116 4.73 -0.02 -2.86
N THR A 117 4.76 -0.01 -1.52
CA THR A 117 3.61 -0.38 -0.69
C THR A 117 2.38 0.48 -1.02
N ALA A 118 2.56 1.78 -1.29
CA ALA A 118 1.45 2.64 -1.70
C ALA A 118 0.81 2.15 -3.00
N VAL A 119 1.63 1.88 -4.01
CA VAL A 119 1.19 1.40 -5.33
C VAL A 119 0.49 0.05 -5.26
N VAL A 120 1.02 -0.88 -4.46
CA VAL A 120 0.42 -2.20 -4.34
C VAL A 120 -0.92 -2.11 -3.59
N ILE A 121 -1.03 -1.27 -2.57
CA ILE A 121 -2.32 -0.95 -1.93
C ILE A 121 -3.28 -0.35 -2.96
N SER A 122 -2.87 0.66 -3.73
CA SER A 122 -3.72 1.26 -4.77
C SER A 122 -4.17 0.26 -5.83
N THR A 123 -3.28 -0.65 -6.23
CA THR A 123 -3.55 -1.71 -7.20
C THR A 123 -4.64 -2.66 -6.68
N GLY A 124 -4.70 -2.90 -5.38
CA GLY A 124 -5.77 -3.66 -4.73
C GLY A 124 -7.17 -3.06 -4.94
N ALA A 125 -7.31 -1.74 -5.04
CA ALA A 125 -8.60 -1.09 -5.30
C ALA A 125 -9.11 -1.37 -6.72
N VAL A 126 -8.21 -1.30 -7.71
CA VAL A 126 -8.51 -1.49 -9.15
C VAL A 126 -8.29 -2.92 -9.64
N LEU A 127 -8.01 -3.85 -8.72
CA LEU A 127 -7.66 -5.24 -9.02
C LEU A 127 -8.69 -5.87 -9.96
N GLY A 128 -8.23 -6.50 -11.04
CA GLY A 128 -9.09 -7.15 -12.02
C GLY A 128 -9.84 -6.23 -12.99
N LYS A 129 -9.70 -4.90 -12.86
CA LYS A 129 -10.34 -3.91 -13.74
C LYS A 129 -9.36 -3.21 -14.68
N ALA A 130 -8.14 -2.98 -14.20
CA ALA A 130 -7.08 -2.34 -14.96
C ALA A 130 -6.24 -3.36 -15.75
N ASN A 131 -5.85 -3.00 -16.98
CA ASN A 131 -4.91 -3.78 -17.78
C ASN A 131 -3.44 -3.45 -17.42
N PRO A 132 -2.45 -4.24 -17.90
CA PRO A 132 -1.04 -4.01 -17.57
C PRO A 132 -0.50 -2.62 -17.92
N VAL A 133 -0.94 -2.03 -19.04
CA VAL A 133 -0.51 -0.68 -19.44
C VAL A 133 -1.06 0.35 -18.46
N GLN A 134 -2.34 0.25 -18.09
CA GLN A 134 -2.98 1.12 -17.10
C GLN A 134 -2.27 1.00 -15.75
N LEU A 135 -1.93 -0.21 -15.32
CA LEU A 135 -1.22 -0.46 -14.06
C LEU A 135 0.21 0.12 -14.05
N ILE A 136 0.96 -0.01 -15.15
CA ILE A 136 2.29 0.61 -15.28
C ILE A 136 2.17 2.14 -15.23
N VAL A 137 1.24 2.73 -15.99
CA VAL A 137 1.02 4.19 -15.98
C VAL A 137 0.61 4.67 -14.59
N MET A 138 -0.31 3.96 -13.92
CA MET A 138 -0.72 4.27 -12.56
C MET A 138 0.49 4.26 -11.61
N THR A 139 1.32 3.23 -11.67
CA THR A 139 2.53 3.08 -10.85
C THR A 139 3.48 4.27 -11.01
N LEU A 140 3.77 4.68 -12.25
CA LEU A 140 4.69 5.80 -12.51
C LEU A 140 4.13 7.11 -11.96
N VAL A 141 2.85 7.41 -12.22
CA VAL A 141 2.19 8.63 -11.75
C VAL A 141 2.11 8.66 -10.23
N GLU A 142 1.69 7.55 -9.63
CA GLU A 142 1.52 7.42 -8.19
C GLU A 142 2.83 7.60 -7.43
N LEU A 143 3.93 6.98 -7.88
CA LEU A 143 5.24 7.13 -7.24
C LEU A 143 5.76 8.56 -7.30
N VAL A 144 5.63 9.23 -8.45
CA VAL A 144 6.05 10.64 -8.60
C VAL A 144 5.28 11.51 -7.61
N ILE A 145 3.96 11.36 -7.55
CA ILE A 145 3.12 12.18 -6.70
C ILE A 145 3.33 11.85 -5.22
N PHE A 146 3.52 10.59 -4.86
CA PHE A 146 3.83 10.20 -3.49
C PHE A 146 5.15 10.81 -3.02
N CYS A 147 6.19 10.76 -3.84
CA CYS A 147 7.48 11.39 -3.53
C CYS A 147 7.34 12.92 -3.37
N VAL A 148 6.58 13.58 -4.26
CA VAL A 148 6.28 15.01 -4.13
C VAL A 148 5.51 15.32 -2.85
N SER A 149 4.49 14.51 -2.50
CA SER A 149 3.72 14.68 -1.26
C SER A 149 4.61 14.57 -0.01
N ARG A 150 5.51 13.60 0.01
CA ARG A 150 6.52 13.45 1.08
C ARG A 150 7.46 14.65 1.14
N CYS A 151 7.92 15.13 -0.02
CA CYS A 151 8.78 16.30 -0.12
C CYS A 151 8.11 17.57 0.41
N ILE A 152 6.81 17.76 0.12
CA ILE A 152 6.00 18.87 0.67
C ILE A 152 5.97 18.79 2.20
N ASN A 153 5.60 17.64 2.76
CA ASN A 153 5.54 17.47 4.23
C ASN A 153 6.90 17.67 4.90
N ARG A 154 7.99 17.15 4.30
CA ARG A 154 9.34 17.31 4.84
C ARG A 154 9.84 18.75 4.76
N THR A 155 9.54 19.46 3.67
CA THR A 155 10.10 20.81 3.43
C THR A 155 9.30 21.89 4.12
N PHE A 156 7.96 21.84 4.06
CA PHE A 156 7.09 22.89 4.56
C PHE A 156 6.55 22.61 5.96
N LEU A 157 6.25 21.34 6.27
CA LEU A 157 5.73 20.95 7.59
C LEU A 157 6.82 20.38 8.51
N GLN A 158 8.06 20.24 8.01
CA GLN A 158 9.21 19.74 8.77
C GLN A 158 9.00 18.35 9.41
N VAL A 159 8.11 17.53 8.84
CA VAL A 159 7.86 16.18 9.34
C VAL A 159 9.04 15.27 9.00
N PRO A 160 9.55 14.47 9.96
CA PRO A 160 10.65 13.54 9.73
C PRO A 160 10.40 12.59 8.56
N GLU A 161 11.44 12.34 7.76
CA GLU A 161 11.34 11.54 6.54
C GLU A 161 10.76 10.14 6.79
N HIS A 162 11.22 9.47 7.85
CA HIS A 162 10.75 8.12 8.19
C HIS A 162 9.24 8.08 8.45
N LEU A 163 8.65 9.13 9.05
CA LEU A 163 7.21 9.23 9.26
C LEU A 163 6.46 9.53 7.95
N THR A 164 6.99 10.44 7.12
CA THR A 164 6.36 10.73 5.82
C THR A 164 6.36 9.50 4.90
N LEU A 165 7.33 8.60 5.03
CA LEU A 165 7.36 7.35 4.28
C LEU A 165 6.30 6.37 4.79
N MET A 166 5.97 6.37 6.08
CA MET A 166 4.87 5.54 6.60
C MET A 166 3.49 5.97 6.09
N HIS A 167 3.36 7.17 5.51
CA HIS A 167 2.13 7.57 4.82
C HIS A 167 1.80 6.72 3.58
N VAL A 168 2.62 5.72 3.19
CA VAL A 168 2.29 4.77 2.11
C VAL A 168 0.90 4.16 2.26
N HIS A 169 0.46 3.85 3.48
CA HIS A 169 -0.86 3.25 3.72
C HIS A 169 -2.00 4.23 3.47
N LEU A 170 -1.86 5.49 3.95
CA LEU A 170 -2.83 6.55 3.68
C LEU A 170 -2.88 6.86 2.19
N PHE A 171 -1.71 7.13 1.60
CA PHE A 171 -1.62 7.55 0.21
C PHE A 171 -2.16 6.47 -0.72
N GLY A 172 -1.69 5.22 -0.59
CA GLY A 172 -2.14 4.12 -1.45
C GLY A 172 -3.63 3.82 -1.30
N ALA A 173 -4.16 3.79 -0.08
CA ALA A 173 -5.58 3.50 0.11
C ALA A 173 -6.46 4.58 -0.52
N TYR A 174 -6.20 5.86 -0.24
CA TYR A 174 -7.04 6.96 -0.74
C TYR A 174 -6.81 7.27 -2.21
N PHE A 175 -5.58 7.12 -2.73
CA PHE A 175 -5.29 7.21 -4.16
C PHE A 175 -6.02 6.11 -4.94
N GLY A 176 -5.87 4.85 -4.51
CA GLY A 176 -6.56 3.71 -5.12
C GLY A 176 -8.09 3.86 -5.13
N LEU A 177 -8.68 4.32 -4.03
CA LEU A 177 -10.12 4.60 -3.94
C LEU A 177 -10.56 5.68 -4.92
N ALA A 178 -9.80 6.76 -5.01
CA ALA A 178 -10.07 7.84 -5.96
C ALA A 178 -9.96 7.35 -7.42
N VAL A 179 -8.93 6.56 -7.74
CA VAL A 179 -8.76 5.95 -9.07
C VAL A 179 -9.94 5.02 -9.39
N THR A 180 -10.27 4.06 -8.52
CA THR A 180 -11.34 3.09 -8.82
C THR A 180 -12.73 3.74 -8.89
N SER A 181 -12.94 4.93 -8.29
CA SER A 181 -14.19 5.69 -8.44
C SER A 181 -14.47 6.13 -9.88
N ARG A 182 -13.46 6.15 -10.74
CA ARG A 182 -13.58 6.52 -12.16
C ARG A 182 -13.75 5.30 -13.07
N PHE A 183 -13.61 4.08 -12.56
CA PHE A 183 -13.81 2.87 -13.36
C PHE A 183 -15.30 2.54 -13.49
N PRO A 184 -15.76 2.05 -14.66
CA PRO A 184 -17.12 1.57 -14.83
C PRO A 184 -17.47 0.43 -13.88
N GLU A 185 -18.71 0.46 -13.39
CA GLU A 185 -19.28 -0.56 -12.50
C GLU A 185 -19.53 -1.88 -13.23
N ALA A 186 -19.04 -2.98 -12.65
CA ALA A 186 -19.34 -4.33 -13.12
C ALA A 186 -20.84 -4.63 -13.14
N PRO A 187 -21.39 -5.26 -14.20
CA PRO A 187 -22.81 -5.61 -14.24
C PRO A 187 -23.18 -6.55 -13.08
N PRO A 188 -24.37 -6.38 -12.48
CA PRO A 188 -24.86 -7.31 -11.46
C PRO A 188 -24.92 -8.74 -12.04
N GLY A 189 -24.43 -9.73 -11.29
CA GLY A 189 -24.37 -11.13 -11.71
C GLY A 189 -23.03 -11.58 -12.34
N LEU A 190 -22.03 -10.70 -12.43
CA LEU A 190 -20.67 -11.09 -12.82
C LEU A 190 -19.97 -11.86 -11.68
N ASP A 191 -20.20 -13.17 -11.58
CA ASP A 191 -19.68 -14.06 -10.52
C ASP A 191 -18.15 -14.28 -10.52
N LYS A 192 -17.41 -13.49 -11.30
CA LYS A 192 -15.94 -13.58 -11.43
C LYS A 192 -15.18 -12.89 -10.29
N ASN A 193 -15.84 -12.03 -9.52
CA ASN A 193 -15.26 -11.34 -8.38
C ASN A 193 -15.28 -12.17 -7.07
N ARG A 194 -15.73 -13.43 -7.12
CA ARG A 194 -15.76 -14.34 -5.97
C ARG A 194 -14.40 -14.98 -5.71
N SER A 195 -14.19 -15.37 -4.47
CA SER A 195 -13.05 -16.21 -4.08
C SER A 195 -13.40 -17.71 -4.11
N THR A 196 -12.38 -18.54 -3.94
CA THR A 196 -12.44 -20.00 -3.76
C THR A 196 -11.55 -20.39 -2.58
N PRO A 197 -11.73 -21.59 -2.00
CA PRO A 197 -10.82 -22.06 -0.96
C PRO A 197 -9.33 -22.01 -1.38
N LYS A 198 -9.02 -22.34 -2.64
CA LYS A 198 -7.66 -22.25 -3.19
C LYS A 198 -7.15 -20.81 -3.21
N SER A 199 -7.93 -19.87 -3.77
CA SER A 199 -7.53 -18.46 -3.83
C SER A 199 -7.43 -17.82 -2.44
N ASP A 200 -8.34 -18.17 -1.52
CA ASP A 200 -8.32 -17.73 -0.13
C ASP A 200 -7.05 -18.22 0.58
N LEU A 201 -6.64 -19.48 0.39
CA LEU A 201 -5.39 -20.01 0.96
C LEU A 201 -4.16 -19.27 0.45
N PHE A 202 -4.06 -18.99 -0.86
CA PHE A 202 -2.96 -18.19 -1.40
C PHE A 202 -2.98 -16.76 -0.89
N SER A 203 -4.16 -16.14 -0.83
CA SER A 203 -4.31 -14.78 -0.27
C SER A 203 -3.81 -14.71 1.18
N MET A 204 -4.15 -15.74 1.95
CA MET A 204 -3.78 -15.85 3.35
C MET A 204 -2.30 -16.19 3.55
N LEU A 205 -1.69 -16.93 2.63
CA LEU A 205 -0.23 -17.06 2.58
C LEU A 205 0.41 -15.67 2.48
N GLY A 206 -0.09 -14.83 1.57
CA GLY A 206 0.33 -13.43 1.47
C GLY A 206 0.17 -12.67 2.78
N ALA A 207 -1.03 -12.71 3.38
CA ALA A 207 -1.28 -12.06 4.67
C ALA A 207 -0.31 -12.51 5.77
N VAL A 208 0.03 -13.80 5.87
CA VAL A 208 1.00 -14.30 6.85
C VAL A 208 2.41 -13.75 6.59
N PHE A 209 2.85 -13.69 5.33
CA PHE A 209 4.13 -13.07 4.97
C PHE A 209 4.18 -11.59 5.35
N VAL A 210 3.10 -10.85 5.07
CA VAL A 210 3.01 -9.43 5.47
C VAL A 210 3.02 -9.30 7.00
N TRP A 211 2.30 -10.17 7.72
CA TRP A 211 2.25 -10.18 9.19
C TRP A 211 3.63 -10.43 9.81
N VAL A 212 4.35 -11.45 9.33
CA VAL A 212 5.66 -11.86 9.88
C VAL A 212 6.72 -10.77 9.71
N PHE A 213 6.74 -10.09 8.57
CA PHE A 213 7.79 -9.12 8.23
C PHE A 213 7.44 -7.66 8.55
N TRP A 214 6.22 -7.38 9.00
CA TRP A 214 5.81 -6.03 9.39
C TRP A 214 6.69 -5.37 10.46
N PRO A 215 7.18 -6.07 11.51
CA PRO A 215 8.07 -5.47 12.49
C PRO A 215 9.32 -4.85 11.85
N SER A 216 9.92 -5.53 10.87
CA SER A 216 11.05 -5.01 10.09
C SER A 216 10.63 -3.83 9.22
N PHE A 217 9.43 -3.85 8.63
CA PHE A 217 8.88 -2.73 7.87
C PHE A 217 8.75 -1.44 8.70
N ASN A 218 8.22 -1.54 9.92
CA ASN A 218 8.08 -0.39 10.80
C ASN A 218 9.42 0.04 11.45
N SER A 219 10.40 -0.86 11.59
CA SER A 219 11.67 -0.56 12.28
C SER A 219 12.81 -0.12 11.36
N ILE A 220 12.80 -0.47 10.08
CA ILE A 220 13.94 -0.29 9.16
C ILE A 220 14.44 1.16 9.08
N LEU A 221 13.54 2.15 9.18
CA LEU A 221 13.89 3.58 9.23
C LEU A 221 13.61 4.26 10.57
N ALA A 222 13.21 3.50 11.60
CA ALA A 222 12.91 4.04 12.91
C ALA A 222 14.18 4.49 13.64
N GLY A 223 14.06 5.59 14.41
CA GLY A 223 15.13 6.01 15.31
C GLY A 223 15.37 4.98 16.44
N SER A 224 14.27 4.42 16.98
CA SER A 224 14.30 3.40 18.03
C SER A 224 13.81 2.06 17.49
N LYS A 225 14.73 1.23 17.01
CA LYS A 225 14.40 -0.01 16.30
C LYS A 225 13.76 -1.08 17.19
N LYS A 226 14.26 -1.25 18.42
CA LYS A 226 13.78 -2.30 19.33
C LYS A 226 12.33 -2.07 19.73
N GLU A 227 12.00 -0.83 20.06
CA GLU A 227 10.67 -0.35 20.40
C GLU A 227 9.73 -0.53 19.21
N ALA A 228 10.17 -0.12 18.01
CA ALA A 228 9.40 -0.31 16.77
C ALA A 228 9.07 -1.79 16.51
N VAL A 229 10.02 -2.70 16.69
CA VAL A 229 9.80 -4.15 16.53
C VAL A 229 8.81 -4.67 17.57
N LEU A 230 9.04 -4.41 18.86
CA LEU A 230 8.22 -4.91 19.97
C LEU A 230 6.79 -4.39 19.88
N ASN A 231 6.61 -3.08 19.70
CA ASN A 231 5.29 -2.48 19.59
C ASN A 231 4.54 -3.03 18.38
N THR A 232 5.22 -3.20 17.23
CA THR A 232 4.59 -3.74 16.01
C THR A 232 4.12 -5.16 16.23
N TYR A 233 4.95 -5.99 16.85
CA TYR A 233 4.60 -7.36 17.14
C TYR A 233 3.40 -7.45 18.09
N PHE A 234 3.38 -6.69 19.19
CA PHE A 234 2.26 -6.72 20.13
C PHE A 234 0.96 -6.20 19.53
N ALA A 235 1.02 -5.13 18.73
CA ALA A 235 -0.15 -4.61 18.02
C ALA A 235 -0.71 -5.65 17.03
N LEU A 236 0.15 -6.30 16.25
CA LEU A 236 -0.23 -7.36 15.31
C LEU A 236 -0.80 -8.59 16.00
N ALA A 237 -0.21 -9.02 17.12
CA ALA A 237 -0.70 -10.17 17.89
C ALA A 237 -2.12 -9.91 18.41
N VAL A 238 -2.36 -8.74 19.00
CA VAL A 238 -3.70 -8.37 19.48
C VAL A 238 -4.68 -8.19 18.32
N SER A 239 -4.25 -7.58 17.22
CA SER A 239 -5.07 -7.44 16.01
C SER A 239 -5.49 -8.81 15.47
N ALA A 240 -4.58 -9.80 15.47
CA ALA A 240 -4.90 -11.15 15.02
C ALA A 240 -5.91 -11.86 15.92
N VAL A 241 -5.72 -11.83 17.24
CA VAL A 241 -6.67 -12.41 18.19
C VAL A 241 -8.04 -11.72 18.09
N ALA A 242 -8.05 -10.39 18.00
CA ALA A 242 -9.25 -9.60 17.82
C ALA A 242 -9.97 -9.94 16.50
N ALA A 243 -9.23 -10.18 15.41
CA ALA A 243 -9.80 -10.54 14.11
C ALA A 243 -10.63 -11.84 14.19
N PHE A 244 -10.10 -12.88 14.83
CA PHE A 244 -10.83 -14.13 15.02
C PHE A 244 -12.05 -13.94 15.94
N MET A 245 -11.85 -13.28 17.08
CA MET A 245 -12.92 -13.01 18.05
C MET A 245 -14.07 -12.23 17.41
N LEU A 246 -13.78 -11.09 16.77
CA LEU A 246 -14.76 -10.24 16.11
C LEU A 246 -15.38 -10.92 14.88
N SER A 247 -14.64 -11.79 14.18
CA SER A 247 -15.20 -12.54 13.06
C SER A 247 -16.25 -13.55 13.53
N ALA A 248 -16.05 -14.21 14.68
CA ALA A 248 -17.06 -15.09 15.26
C ALA A 248 -18.26 -14.29 15.76
N LEU A 249 -18.03 -13.16 16.46
CA LEU A 249 -19.10 -12.32 17.00
C LEU A 249 -19.99 -11.68 15.93
N THR A 250 -19.41 -11.31 14.78
CA THR A 250 -20.16 -10.65 13.69
C THR A 250 -20.80 -11.65 12.72
N SER A 251 -20.49 -12.94 12.83
CA SER A 251 -21.06 -13.99 11.97
C SER A 251 -22.30 -14.60 12.62
N LYS A 252 -23.41 -14.66 11.87
CA LYS A 252 -24.70 -15.18 12.38
C LYS A 252 -24.62 -16.62 12.92
N ASP A 253 -23.73 -17.44 12.38
CA ASP A 253 -23.52 -18.84 12.76
C ASP A 253 -22.26 -19.06 13.62
N GLY A 254 -21.63 -17.98 14.09
CA GLY A 254 -20.41 -18.03 14.91
C GLY A 254 -19.16 -18.49 14.17
N LYS A 255 -19.23 -18.74 12.86
CA LYS A 255 -18.09 -19.22 12.07
C LYS A 255 -17.15 -18.10 11.68
N PHE A 256 -15.87 -18.43 11.56
CA PHE A 256 -14.87 -17.50 11.07
C PHE A 256 -15.02 -17.27 9.56
N ARG A 257 -14.83 -16.02 9.13
CA ARG A 257 -14.83 -15.63 7.71
C ARG A 257 -13.42 -15.27 7.31
N MET A 258 -12.92 -15.92 6.26
CA MET A 258 -11.55 -15.68 5.80
C MET A 258 -11.34 -14.23 5.36
N THR A 259 -12.35 -13.57 4.81
CA THR A 259 -12.30 -12.15 4.43
C THR A 259 -12.06 -11.23 5.64
N HIS A 260 -12.60 -11.56 6.81
CA HIS A 260 -12.34 -10.80 8.03
C HIS A 260 -10.91 -11.04 8.52
N ILE A 261 -10.51 -12.32 8.61
CA ILE A 261 -9.18 -12.72 9.09
C ILE A 261 -8.10 -12.10 8.20
N HIS A 262 -8.22 -12.25 6.88
CA HIS A 262 -7.27 -11.77 5.88
C HIS A 262 -6.85 -10.32 6.07
N SER A 263 -7.81 -9.44 6.30
CA SER A 263 -7.54 -8.01 6.48
C SER A 263 -7.25 -7.63 7.92
N ALA A 264 -8.04 -8.13 8.88
CA ALA A 264 -8.01 -7.64 10.25
C ALA A 264 -6.81 -8.14 11.06
N VAL A 265 -6.16 -9.25 10.68
CA VAL A 265 -4.92 -9.68 11.35
C VAL A 265 -3.77 -8.69 11.12
N LEU A 266 -3.83 -7.89 10.05
CA LEU A 266 -2.79 -6.93 9.65
C LEU A 266 -3.02 -5.52 10.21
N ALA A 267 -4.24 -5.22 10.67
CA ALA A 267 -4.67 -3.87 10.98
C ALA A 267 -3.77 -3.19 12.05
N GLY A 268 -3.37 -3.93 13.08
CA GLY A 268 -2.45 -3.42 14.11
C GLY A 268 -1.09 -2.98 13.57
N GLY A 269 -0.54 -3.68 12.56
CA GLY A 269 0.73 -3.31 11.93
C GLY A 269 0.64 -1.94 11.25
N VAL A 270 -0.46 -1.70 10.53
CA VAL A 270 -0.77 -0.42 9.87
C VAL A 270 -1.03 0.68 10.90
N THR A 271 -1.86 0.40 11.91
CA THR A 271 -2.27 1.41 12.89
C THR A 271 -1.09 1.96 13.67
N ILE A 272 -0.09 1.15 13.99
CA ILE A 272 1.04 1.67 14.77
C ILE A 272 2.19 2.21 13.93
N SER A 273 2.12 2.20 12.59
CA SER A 273 3.27 2.55 11.73
C SER A 273 3.90 3.91 12.05
N TYR A 274 3.10 4.88 12.52
CA TYR A 274 3.58 6.23 12.87
C TYR A 274 4.19 6.31 14.28
N THR A 275 3.75 5.44 15.19
CA THR A 275 4.00 5.54 16.63
C THR A 275 4.84 4.38 17.17
N ALA A 276 5.16 3.40 16.33
CA ALA A 276 5.86 2.18 16.72
C ALA A 276 7.17 2.47 17.46
N HIS A 277 7.91 3.49 17.04
CA HIS A 277 9.21 3.86 17.60
C HIS A 277 9.11 4.71 18.88
N SER A 278 7.95 5.31 19.18
CA SER A 278 7.78 6.28 20.28
C SER A 278 7.01 5.71 21.47
N ILE A 279 6.15 4.70 21.26
CA ILE A 279 5.38 4.08 22.34
C ILE A 279 6.32 3.42 23.36
N GLN A 280 6.35 3.96 24.58
CA GLN A 280 7.16 3.42 25.68
C GLN A 280 6.47 2.26 26.41
N HIS A 281 5.14 2.25 26.43
CA HIS A 281 4.36 1.26 27.15
C HIS A 281 3.63 0.31 26.18
N PRO A 282 4.00 -0.98 26.12
CA PRO A 282 3.47 -1.94 25.13
C PRO A 282 1.94 -2.08 25.11
N TRP A 283 1.27 -1.84 26.23
CA TRP A 283 -0.19 -1.92 26.31
C TRP A 283 -0.89 -0.89 25.41
N ILE A 284 -0.26 0.26 25.13
CA ILE A 284 -0.77 1.26 24.18
C ILE A 284 -0.78 0.66 22.77
N ALA A 285 0.31 0.01 22.36
CA ALA A 285 0.39 -0.66 21.05
C ALA A 285 -0.65 -1.79 20.94
N MET A 286 -0.87 -2.55 22.03
CA MET A 286 -1.93 -3.57 22.10
C MET A 286 -3.33 -2.99 21.90
N ILE A 287 -3.67 -1.87 22.56
CA ILE A 287 -4.96 -1.19 22.39
C ILE A 287 -5.12 -0.71 20.94
N LEU A 288 -4.09 -0.11 20.36
CA LEU A 288 -4.13 0.33 18.96
C LEU A 288 -4.34 -0.86 18.01
N GLY A 289 -3.71 -2.02 18.29
CA GLY A 289 -3.95 -3.26 17.55
C GLY A 289 -5.41 -3.73 17.62
N LEU A 290 -6.01 -3.73 18.81
CA LEU A 290 -7.41 -4.06 19.01
C LEU A 290 -8.34 -3.10 18.24
N LEU A 291 -8.14 -1.79 18.40
CA LEU A 291 -8.93 -0.77 17.74
C LEU A 291 -8.78 -0.84 16.21
N GLY A 292 -7.58 -1.09 15.70
CA GLY A 292 -7.32 -1.33 14.28
C GLY A 292 -8.17 -2.48 13.74
N SER A 293 -8.16 -3.64 14.41
CA SER A 293 -8.97 -4.80 14.00
C SER A 293 -10.48 -4.53 14.06
N VAL A 294 -10.95 -3.79 15.08
CA VAL A 294 -12.37 -3.37 15.18
C VAL A 294 -12.74 -2.50 13.98
N ILE A 295 -11.95 -1.47 13.69
CA ILE A 295 -12.18 -0.57 12.56
C ILE A 295 -12.18 -1.31 11.23
N THR A 296 -11.27 -2.26 11.02
CA THR A 296 -11.21 -3.06 9.79
C THR A 296 -12.48 -3.90 9.61
N ILE A 297 -12.95 -4.59 10.64
CA ILE A 297 -14.16 -5.44 10.54
C ILE A 297 -15.42 -4.59 10.38
N LEU A 298 -15.61 -3.56 11.21
CA LEU A 298 -16.76 -2.65 11.09
C LEU A 298 -16.74 -1.92 9.74
N GLY A 299 -15.57 -1.48 9.29
CA GLY A 299 -15.36 -0.86 7.99
C GLY A 299 -15.76 -1.78 6.84
N SER A 300 -15.45 -3.07 6.90
CA SER A 300 -15.84 -4.04 5.87
C SER A 300 -17.36 -4.18 5.74
N HIS A 301 -18.10 -4.14 6.85
CA HIS A 301 -19.56 -4.15 6.85
C HIS A 301 -20.18 -2.83 6.37
N CYS A 302 -19.62 -1.69 6.82
CA CYS A 302 -20.08 -0.36 6.46
C CYS A 302 -19.82 -0.05 4.99
N LEU A 303 -18.68 -0.46 4.43
CA LEU A 303 -18.37 -0.25 3.01
C LEU A 303 -19.39 -0.96 2.11
N GLN A 304 -19.71 -2.21 2.42
CA GLN A 304 -20.69 -2.99 1.68
C GLN A 304 -22.12 -2.44 1.79
N ARG A 305 -22.52 -1.90 2.96
CA ARG A 305 -23.90 -1.45 3.21
C ARG A 305 -24.14 0.04 2.99
N CYS A 306 -23.22 0.90 3.44
CA CYS A 306 -23.40 2.35 3.51
C CYS A 306 -22.79 3.09 2.31
N PHE A 307 -21.61 2.67 1.85
CA PHE A 307 -20.86 3.42 0.83
C PHE A 307 -21.12 2.96 -0.61
N ASN A 308 -21.30 1.66 -0.85
CA ASN A 308 -21.59 1.15 -2.20
C ASN A 308 -22.84 1.81 -2.84
N PRO A 309 -23.97 2.00 -2.14
CA PRO A 309 -25.15 2.62 -2.74
C PRO A 309 -24.99 4.13 -3.03
N ALA A 310 -24.24 4.85 -2.20
CA ALA A 310 -24.17 6.30 -2.24
C ALA A 310 -22.98 6.85 -3.07
N LEU A 311 -21.80 6.24 -2.94
CA LEU A 311 -20.56 6.72 -3.58
C LEU A 311 -20.18 5.92 -4.84
N LYS A 312 -20.79 4.77 -5.09
CA LYS A 312 -20.47 3.85 -6.22
C LYS A 312 -18.97 3.48 -6.30
N VAL A 313 -18.26 3.51 -5.18
CA VAL A 313 -16.82 3.17 -5.12
C VAL A 313 -16.67 1.67 -4.94
N GLN A 314 -16.20 1.00 -5.98
CA GLN A 314 -15.97 -0.45 -5.96
C GLN A 314 -14.53 -0.77 -5.52
N ASP A 315 -14.31 -0.92 -4.22
CA ASP A 315 -13.03 -1.37 -3.67
C ASP A 315 -12.91 -2.91 -3.77
N THR A 316 -12.12 -3.40 -4.72
CA THR A 316 -12.08 -4.84 -5.05
C THR A 316 -11.47 -5.68 -3.93
N SER A 317 -10.38 -5.21 -3.34
CA SER A 317 -9.64 -5.95 -2.29
C SER A 317 -9.89 -5.41 -0.88
N GLY A 318 -10.76 -4.40 -0.74
CA GLY A 318 -11.08 -3.82 0.56
C GLY A 318 -9.94 -2.99 1.16
N VAL A 319 -9.20 -2.29 0.31
CA VAL A 319 -8.00 -1.53 0.70
C VAL A 319 -8.35 -0.41 1.68
N HIS A 320 -9.57 0.14 1.62
CA HIS A 320 -9.99 1.18 2.53
C HIS A 320 -10.05 0.69 3.97
N PHE A 321 -10.77 -0.40 4.24
CA PHE A 321 -10.91 -0.92 5.60
C PHE A 321 -9.68 -1.70 6.06
N THR A 322 -8.88 -2.24 5.13
CA THR A 322 -7.65 -2.97 5.45
C THR A 322 -6.47 -2.05 5.78
N PHE A 323 -6.27 -0.98 5.00
CA PHE A 323 -5.11 -0.10 5.13
C PHE A 323 -5.50 1.34 5.43
N GLY A 324 -6.50 1.90 4.73
CA GLY A 324 -6.87 3.31 4.86
C GLY A 324 -7.36 3.70 6.27
N LEU A 325 -8.43 3.08 6.74
CA LEU A 325 -9.03 3.39 8.05
C LEU A 325 -8.06 3.07 9.22
N PRO A 326 -7.35 1.93 9.26
CA PRO A 326 -6.32 1.69 10.26
C PRO A 326 -5.19 2.71 10.24
N ALA A 327 -4.78 3.19 9.05
CA ALA A 327 -3.75 4.22 8.94
C ALA A 327 -4.23 5.61 9.41
N VAL A 328 -5.50 5.95 9.19
CA VAL A 328 -6.10 7.17 9.76
C VAL A 328 -6.13 7.09 11.28
N LEU A 329 -6.54 5.94 11.85
CA LEU A 329 -6.47 5.72 13.30
C LEU A 329 -5.04 5.90 13.81
N GLY A 330 -4.05 5.36 13.10
CA GLY A 330 -2.64 5.49 13.46
C GLY A 330 -2.13 6.94 13.44
N ALA A 331 -2.50 7.70 12.41
CA ALA A 331 -2.13 9.10 12.30
C ALA A 331 -2.77 9.95 13.42
N VAL A 332 -4.04 9.70 13.74
CA VAL A 332 -4.72 10.34 14.88
C VAL A 332 -4.07 9.92 16.20
N ALA A 333 -3.71 8.65 16.37
CA ALA A 333 -3.01 8.17 17.56
C ALA A 333 -1.64 8.85 17.74
N ALA A 334 -0.91 9.12 16.64
CA ALA A 334 0.33 9.87 16.69
C ALA A 334 0.14 11.28 17.25
N VAL A 335 -0.89 12.01 16.79
CA VAL A 335 -1.24 13.32 17.32
C VAL A 335 -1.58 13.24 18.81
N VAL A 336 -2.41 12.27 19.22
CA VAL A 336 -2.83 12.11 20.62
C VAL A 336 -1.63 11.80 21.53
N LEU A 337 -0.77 10.86 21.14
CA LEU A 337 0.42 10.51 21.92
C LEU A 337 1.40 11.69 22.03
N CYS A 338 1.61 12.39 20.92
CA CYS A 338 2.43 13.60 20.88
C CYS A 338 1.93 14.67 21.89
N VAL A 339 0.61 14.85 21.97
CA VAL A 339 -0.03 15.76 22.93
C VAL A 339 0.12 15.28 24.37
N VAL A 340 -0.12 14.00 24.63
CA VAL A 340 -0.06 13.44 25.99
C VAL A 340 1.37 13.49 26.52
N GLU A 341 2.36 13.00 25.76
CA GLU A 341 3.76 12.95 26.19
C GLU A 341 4.33 14.35 26.43
N ARG A 342 4.14 15.27 25.48
CA ARG A 342 4.68 16.64 25.63
C ARG A 342 3.88 17.50 26.60
N GLY A 343 2.57 17.24 26.73
CA GLY A 343 1.73 17.92 27.72
C GLY A 343 2.16 17.60 29.15
N ILE A 344 2.57 16.35 29.40
CA ILE A 344 3.15 15.91 30.67
C ILE A 344 4.52 16.56 30.89
N ASP A 345 5.42 16.51 29.91
CA ASP A 345 6.80 17.03 30.06
C ASP A 345 6.88 18.56 30.22
N LYS A 346 6.04 19.32 29.50
CA LYS A 346 6.08 20.80 29.54
C LYS A 346 5.11 21.42 30.55
N GLN A 347 4.40 20.62 31.34
CA GLN A 347 3.39 21.07 32.31
C GLN A 347 2.38 22.07 31.71
N TRP A 348 2.05 21.93 30.42
CA TRP A 348 1.11 22.80 29.69
C TRP A 348 1.46 24.31 29.63
N ASN A 349 2.67 24.70 30.02
CA ASN A 349 3.05 26.12 30.15
C ASN A 349 3.26 26.83 28.79
N ASP A 350 3.40 26.08 27.70
CA ASP A 350 3.66 26.60 26.34
C ASP A 350 2.64 26.05 25.34
N LEU A 351 1.39 26.47 25.52
CA LEU A 351 0.22 26.02 24.75
C LEU A 351 0.33 26.37 23.26
N SER A 352 1.00 27.48 22.91
CA SER A 352 1.21 27.89 21.52
C SER A 352 2.15 26.94 20.78
N SER A 353 3.24 26.49 21.41
CA SER A 353 4.14 25.48 20.81
C SER A 353 3.45 24.14 20.60
N LEU A 354 2.58 23.74 21.55
CA LEU A 354 1.82 22.50 21.48
C LEU A 354 0.76 22.56 20.37
N GLY A 355 0.04 23.67 20.28
CA GLY A 355 -0.95 23.91 19.22
C GLY A 355 -0.33 23.90 17.82
N TYR A 356 0.85 24.50 17.65
CA TYR A 356 1.60 24.47 16.39
C TYR A 356 1.96 23.04 15.97
N LEU A 357 2.42 22.22 16.91
CA LEU A 357 2.81 20.83 16.64
C LEU A 357 1.61 19.96 16.24
N ILE A 358 0.48 20.10 16.95
CA ILE A 358 -0.77 19.42 16.58
C ILE A 358 -1.18 19.80 15.16
N PHE A 359 -1.09 21.09 14.82
CA PHE A 359 -1.42 21.57 13.49
C PHE A 359 -0.50 20.98 12.42
N VAL A 360 0.79 20.86 12.70
CA VAL A 360 1.77 20.23 11.80
C VAL A 360 1.47 18.76 11.58
N ASP A 361 1.31 17.98 12.65
CA ASP A 361 1.08 16.53 12.57
C ASP A 361 -0.26 16.22 11.87
N LEU A 362 -1.32 16.94 12.24
CA LEU A 362 -2.63 16.85 11.60
C LEU A 362 -2.57 17.28 10.13
N GLY A 363 -1.90 18.41 9.87
CA GLY A 363 -1.70 18.96 8.54
C GLY A 363 -0.98 18.00 7.61
N ALA A 364 0.00 17.25 8.11
CA ALA A 364 0.82 16.36 7.29
C ALA A 364 0.04 15.17 6.73
N PHE A 365 -0.73 14.47 7.56
CA PHE A 365 -1.52 13.35 7.06
C PHE A 365 -2.74 13.83 6.26
N CYS A 366 -3.34 14.98 6.62
CA CYS A 366 -4.42 15.60 5.83
C CYS A 366 -3.93 16.05 4.44
N GLN A 367 -2.73 16.63 4.35
CA GLN A 367 -2.07 16.97 3.09
C GLN A 367 -1.90 15.71 2.24
N THR A 368 -1.47 14.61 2.84
CA THR A 368 -1.20 13.38 2.08
C THR A 368 -2.50 12.74 1.57
N ILE A 369 -3.55 12.66 2.40
CA ILE A 369 -4.87 12.18 1.96
C ILE A 369 -5.45 13.08 0.86
N SER A 370 -5.38 14.40 1.03
CA SER A 370 -5.91 15.36 0.04
C SER A 370 -5.20 15.22 -1.30
N THR A 371 -3.86 15.12 -1.28
CA THR A 371 -3.06 14.91 -2.48
C THR A 371 -3.41 13.58 -3.15
N ALA A 372 -3.52 12.50 -2.38
CA ALA A 372 -3.88 11.17 -2.86
C ALA A 372 -5.26 11.17 -3.55
N LEU A 373 -6.27 11.79 -2.94
CA LEU A 373 -7.63 11.85 -3.50
C LEU A 373 -7.67 12.66 -4.80
N ILE A 374 -7.11 13.88 -4.80
CA ILE A 374 -7.15 14.76 -5.97
C ILE A 374 -6.43 14.11 -7.15
N THR A 375 -5.22 13.62 -6.90
CA THR A 375 -4.39 13.05 -7.97
C THR A 375 -4.85 11.66 -8.39
N GLY A 376 -5.43 10.87 -7.49
CA GLY A 376 -6.07 9.60 -7.83
C GLY A 376 -7.30 9.80 -8.70
N LEU A 377 -8.10 10.85 -8.49
CA LEU A 377 -9.22 11.20 -9.36
C LEU A 377 -8.74 11.56 -10.77
N ILE A 378 -7.71 12.41 -10.86
CA ILE A 378 -7.10 12.80 -12.13
C ILE A 378 -6.52 11.57 -12.84
N THR A 379 -5.79 10.73 -12.11
CA THR A 379 -5.21 9.49 -12.65
C THR A 379 -6.30 8.54 -13.14
N GLY A 380 -7.37 8.35 -12.37
CA GLY A 380 -8.52 7.55 -12.80
C GLY A 380 -9.15 8.04 -14.11
N LEU A 381 -9.21 9.36 -14.33
CA LEU A 381 -9.68 9.91 -15.61
C LEU A 381 -8.68 9.61 -16.75
N ILE A 382 -7.38 9.78 -16.51
CA ILE A 382 -6.32 9.46 -17.48
C ILE A 382 -6.38 7.98 -17.88
N LEU A 383 -6.52 7.07 -16.91
CA LEU A 383 -6.55 5.64 -17.14
C LEU A 383 -7.72 5.19 -18.03
N ASN A 384 -8.82 5.96 -18.06
CA ASN A 384 -9.99 5.65 -18.88
C ASN A 384 -9.93 6.25 -20.30
N ILE A 385 -8.82 6.89 -20.70
CA ILE A 385 -8.62 7.36 -22.08
C ILE A 385 -8.46 6.17 -23.03
N LYS A 386 -9.07 6.25 -24.22
CA LYS A 386 -9.07 5.19 -25.25
C LYS A 386 -7.67 4.68 -25.63
N LEU A 387 -6.65 5.54 -25.55
CA LEU A 387 -5.26 5.22 -25.85
C LEU A 387 -4.71 4.08 -24.98
N LEU A 388 -5.16 4.01 -23.71
CA LEU A 388 -4.71 3.00 -22.75
C LEU A 388 -5.48 1.68 -22.85
N LYS A 389 -6.32 1.51 -23.88
CA LYS A 389 -7.03 0.25 -24.17
C LYS A 389 -7.83 -0.26 -22.97
N ALA A 390 -8.60 0.62 -22.34
CA ALA A 390 -9.43 0.29 -21.18
C ALA A 390 -10.26 -0.98 -21.43
N VAL A 391 -10.28 -1.87 -20.43
CA VAL A 391 -10.93 -3.18 -20.53
C VAL A 391 -12.43 -2.98 -20.51
N HIS A 392 -13.14 -3.69 -21.40
CA HIS A 392 -14.59 -3.70 -21.34
C HIS A 392 -15.07 -4.44 -20.08
N VAL A 393 -16.07 -3.90 -19.40
CA VAL A 393 -16.51 -4.34 -18.06
C VAL A 393 -16.87 -5.83 -17.98
N SER A 394 -17.38 -6.42 -19.07
CA SER A 394 -17.68 -7.87 -19.15
C SER A 394 -16.45 -8.78 -19.08
N LYS A 395 -15.25 -8.22 -19.19
CA LYS A 395 -13.96 -8.92 -19.17
C LYS A 395 -13.18 -8.70 -17.88
N TYR A 396 -13.74 -8.00 -16.89
CA TYR A 396 -13.10 -7.85 -15.59
C TYR A 396 -12.89 -9.21 -14.90
N PHE A 397 -11.87 -9.25 -14.04
CA PHE A 397 -11.55 -10.35 -13.14
C PHE A 397 -11.24 -11.68 -13.87
N ASP A 398 -10.61 -11.63 -15.05
CA ASP A 398 -10.35 -12.82 -15.89
C ASP A 398 -8.93 -12.85 -16.48
N ASP A 399 -8.15 -13.85 -16.08
CA ASP A 399 -6.78 -14.11 -16.54
C ASP A 399 -6.69 -14.48 -18.03
N GLN A 400 -7.76 -15.04 -18.61
CA GLN A 400 -7.76 -15.50 -20.01
C GLN A 400 -7.47 -14.40 -21.03
N PHE A 401 -7.57 -13.14 -20.61
CA PHE A 401 -7.31 -12.01 -21.48
C PHE A 401 -5.82 -11.66 -21.60
N TYR A 402 -5.01 -12.08 -20.62
CA TYR A 402 -3.60 -11.69 -20.52
C TYR A 402 -2.64 -12.89 -20.54
N TRP A 403 -3.12 -14.07 -20.16
CA TRP A 403 -2.31 -15.27 -19.98
C TRP A 403 -2.75 -16.37 -20.93
N GLU A 404 -1.80 -17.20 -21.35
CA GLU A 404 -2.08 -18.45 -22.03
C GLU A 404 -2.58 -19.47 -21.02
N VAL A 405 -3.90 -19.68 -20.98
CA VAL A 405 -4.54 -20.59 -20.01
C VAL A 405 -4.91 -21.89 -20.71
N SER A 406 -4.35 -23.01 -20.22
CA SER A 406 -4.72 -24.34 -20.69
C SER A 406 -6.17 -24.67 -20.29
N PHE A 407 -6.98 -25.13 -21.25
CA PHE A 407 -8.40 -25.47 -21.06
C PHE A 407 -8.67 -26.52 -19.96
N LYS A 408 -7.65 -27.27 -19.49
CA LYS A 408 -7.78 -28.25 -18.40
C LYS A 408 -7.99 -27.63 -17.01
N LEU A 409 -7.73 -26.34 -16.81
CA LEU A 409 -7.83 -25.67 -15.50
C LEU A 409 -9.21 -25.04 -15.21
N ILE A 410 -10.17 -25.13 -16.14
CA ILE A 410 -11.46 -24.41 -16.04
C ILE A 410 -12.53 -25.24 -15.31
N SER A 411 -12.29 -26.53 -15.05
CA SER A 411 -13.25 -27.45 -14.42
C SER A 411 -13.18 -27.54 -12.89
N ASP A 412 -12.22 -26.88 -12.23
CA ASP A 412 -12.07 -26.86 -10.76
C ASP A 412 -12.29 -25.45 -10.19
#